data_AF-A0A947SAL5-F1
#
_entry.id   AF-A0A947SAL5-F1
#
_cell.length_a   1.000
_cell.length_b   1.000
_cell.length_c   1.000
_cell.angle_alpha   90.00
_cell.angle_beta   90.00
_cell.angle_gamma   90.00
#
_symmetry.space_group_name_H-M   'P 1'
#
loop_
_entity.id
_entity.type
_entity.pdbx_description
1 polymer ?
#
loop_
_entity_poly.entity_id
_entity_poly.type
_entity_poly.pdbx_seq_one_letter_code
_entity_poly.pdbx_strand_id
1 'polypeptide(L)' 'MDTAKILTIIQLVVAVLMTVVILVQNKGVGLSQTFGGGGDGNLYQTKRGAEKILFRATIVLVVLFLGLSVANLFVE' A
#
# COMPACT_ATOMS: atom_id res chain seq x y z
N MET A 1 -27.86 16.49 -2.51
CA MET A 1 -26.92 15.36 -2.64
C MET A 1 -26.48 15.03 -1.23
N ASP A 2 -26.83 13.85 -0.72
CA ASP A 2 -26.55 13.49 0.66
C ASP A 2 -25.03 13.44 0.86
N THR A 3 -24.50 14.32 1.71
CA THR A 3 -23.06 14.47 1.96
C THR A 3 -22.43 13.15 2.40
N ALA A 4 -23.17 12.31 3.13
CA ALA A 4 -22.79 10.94 3.48
C ALA A 4 -22.53 10.05 2.25
N LYS A 5 -23.41 10.08 1.24
CA LYS A 5 -23.23 9.28 0.01
C LYS A 5 -21.97 9.68 -0.76
N ILE A 6 -21.64 10.97 -0.76
CA ILE A 6 -20.42 11.47 -1.41
C ILE A 6 -19.18 10.93 -0.68
N LEU A 7 -19.19 10.92 0.66
CA LEU A 7 -18.08 10.37 1.47
C LEU A 7 -17.92 8.86 1.26
N THR A 8 -19.00 8.08 1.24
CA THR A 8 -18.94 6.64 0.98
C THR A 8 -18.37 6.32 -0.40
N ILE A 9 -18.76 7.08 -1.45
CA ILE A 9 -18.22 6.89 -2.80
C ILE A 9 -16.74 7.21 -2.86
N ILE A 10 -16.30 8.31 -2.23
CA ILE A 10 -14.88 8.68 -2.17
C ILE A 10 -14.08 7.60 -1.44
N GLN A 11 -14.59 7.11 -0.30
CA GLN A 11 -13.92 6.08 0.49
C GLN A 11 -13.79 4.75 -0.26
N LEU A 12 -14.83 4.36 -1.02
CA LEU A 12 -14.78 3.17 -1.89
C LEU A 12 -13.67 3.31 -2.95
N VAL A 13 -13.59 4.45 -3.62
CA VAL A 13 -12.57 4.70 -4.65
C VAL A 13 -11.16 4.68 -4.04
N VAL A 14 -10.96 5.31 -2.89
CA VAL A 14 -9.66 5.30 -2.18
C VAL A 14 -9.27 3.87 -1.76
N ALA A 15 -10.21 3.06 -1.26
CA ALA A 15 -9.95 1.68 -0.88
C ALA A 15 -9.47 0.82 -2.07
N VAL A 16 -10.12 0.97 -3.23
CA VAL A 16 -9.75 0.24 -4.45
C VAL A 16 -8.37 0.66 -4.93
N LEU A 17 -8.09 1.97 -4.99
CA LEU A 17 -6.77 2.49 -5.37
C LEU A 17 -5.68 2.01 -4.40
N MET A 18 -5.95 2.01 -3.09
CA MET A 18 -5.01 1.53 -2.08
C MET A 18 -4.71 0.04 -2.26
N THR A 19 -5.73 -0.77 -2.58
CA THR A 19 -5.57 -2.20 -2.83
C THR A 19 -4.67 -2.46 -4.04
N VAL A 20 -4.91 -1.77 -5.16
CA VAL A 20 -4.07 -1.88 -6.37
C VAL A 20 -2.62 -1.47 -6.08
N VAL A 21 -2.43 -0.36 -5.36
CA VAL A 21 -1.10 0.13 -4.99
C VAL A 21 -0.36 -0.90 -4.10
N ILE A 22 -1.03 -1.51 -3.13
CA ILE A 22 -0.45 -2.55 -2.27
C ILE A 22 -0.07 -3.79 -3.08
N LEU A 23 -0.93 -4.26 -3.98
CA LEU A 23 -0.64 -5.41 -4.85
C LEU A 23 0.59 -5.17 -5.73
N VAL A 24 0.73 -3.97 -6.28
CA VAL A 24 1.89 -3.59 -7.12
C VAL A 24 3.20 -3.52 -6.32
N GLN A 25 3.13 -3.22 -5.03
CA GLN A 25 4.31 -3.21 -4.15
C GLN A 25 4.77 -4.59 -3.71
N ASN A 26 3.92 -5.62 -3.81
CA ASN A 26 4.23 -6.95 -3.27
C ASN A 26 5.16 -7.78 -4.18
N LYS A 27 6.03 -7.12 -4.97
CA LYS A 27 6.95 -7.78 -5.90
C LYS A 27 8.04 -8.53 -5.14
N GLY A 28 7.82 -9.83 -4.93
CA GLY A 28 8.87 -10.85 -5.04
C GLY A 28 9.73 -11.17 -3.83
N VAL A 29 9.29 -10.89 -2.59
CA VAL A 29 10.11 -11.21 -1.39
C VAL A 29 9.90 -12.64 -0.87
N GLY A 30 8.84 -13.33 -1.28
CA GLY A 30 8.33 -14.50 -0.53
C GLY A 30 8.92 -15.88 -0.81
N LEU A 31 9.64 -16.09 -1.93
CA LEU A 31 10.08 -17.44 -2.32
C LEU A 31 11.52 -17.53 -2.83
N SER A 32 11.99 -16.56 -3.62
CA SER A 32 13.37 -16.54 -4.13
C SER A 32 14.42 -16.34 -3.03
N GLN A 33 14.08 -15.64 -1.93
CA GLN A 33 14.97 -15.45 -0.78
C GLN A 33 15.03 -16.66 0.16
N THR A 34 13.95 -17.44 0.22
CA THR A 34 13.80 -18.61 1.11
C THR A 34 14.27 -19.91 0.45
N PHE A 35 14.24 -19.99 -0.89
CA PHE A 35 14.67 -21.16 -1.67
C PHE A 35 16.07 -21.02 -2.30
N GLY A 36 16.76 -19.89 -2.11
CA GLY A 36 18.10 -19.59 -2.67
C GLY A 36 19.28 -20.19 -1.89
N GLY A 37 19.20 -21.46 -1.49
CA GLY A 37 20.33 -22.15 -0.88
C GLY A 37 21.36 -22.58 -1.93
N GLY A 38 22.49 -21.86 -2.01
CA GLY A 38 23.71 -22.38 -2.63
C GLY A 38 24.49 -21.39 -3.50
N GLY A 39 25.60 -20.88 -2.96
CA GLY A 39 26.70 -20.31 -3.74
C GLY A 39 26.82 -18.79 -3.64
N ASP A 40 27.89 -18.37 -2.96
CA ASP A 40 28.55 -17.06 -3.00
C ASP A 40 28.00 -16.07 -4.04
N GLY A 41 27.02 -15.30 -3.61
CA GLY A 41 26.34 -14.36 -4.48
C GLY A 41 25.45 -13.49 -3.63
N ASN A 42 26.09 -12.79 -2.70
CA ASN A 42 25.51 -11.79 -1.82
C ASN A 42 24.92 -10.62 -2.64
N LEU A 43 23.89 -10.89 -3.44
CA LEU A 43 23.01 -9.91 -4.06
C LEU A 43 22.12 -9.37 -2.94
N TYR A 44 22.72 -8.69 -1.96
CA TYR A 44 22.07 -7.51 -1.40
C TYR A 44 21.90 -6.54 -2.55
N GLN A 45 20.85 -6.73 -3.34
CA GLN A 45 20.26 -5.68 -4.14
C GLN A 45 19.82 -4.64 -3.13
N THR A 46 20.75 -3.72 -2.80
CA THR A 46 20.45 -2.49 -2.09
C THR A 46 19.25 -1.90 -2.80
N LYS A 47 18.11 -1.90 -2.12
CA LYS A 47 16.83 -1.43 -2.67
C LYS A 47 17.07 -0.06 -3.29
N ARG A 48 17.18 0.02 -4.62
CA ARG A 48 17.37 1.30 -5.32
C ARG A 48 16.12 2.12 -5.03
N GLY A 49 16.30 3.41 -4.73
CA GLY A 49 15.36 4.27 -4.00
C GLY A 49 13.88 4.25 -4.41
N ALA A 50 13.53 3.80 -5.62
CA ALA A 50 12.16 3.62 -6.09
C ALA A 50 11.31 2.72 -5.17
N GLU A 51 11.83 1.58 -4.69
CA GLU A 51 11.08 0.72 -3.75
C GLU A 51 10.85 1.42 -2.40
N LYS A 52 11.85 2.17 -1.92
CA LYS A 52 11.77 2.89 -0.64
C LYS A 52 10.75 4.03 -0.71
N ILE A 53 10.65 4.69 -1.86
CA ILE A 53 9.68 5.74 -2.13
C ILE A 53 8.26 5.16 -2.20
N LEU A 54 8.06 4.08 -2.94
CA LEU A 54 6.76 3.39 -3.02
C LEU A 54 6.29 2.92 -1.64
N PHE A 55 7.16 2.33 -0.84
CA PHE A 55 6.83 1.90 0.52
C PHE A 55 6.38 3.06 1.42
N ARG A 56 7.10 4.18 1.38
CA ARG A 56 6.74 5.39 2.14
C ARG A 56 5.43 6.00 1.65
N ALA A 57 5.21 6.07 0.34
CA ALA A 57 3.98 6.59 -0.25
C ALA A 57 2.74 5.79 0.23
N THR A 58 2.88 4.48 0.36
CA THR A 58 1.79 3.60 0.80
C THR A 58 1.48 3.74 2.26
N ILE A 59 2.49 3.92 3.11
CA ILE A 59 2.28 4.24 4.52
C ILE A 59 1.46 5.53 4.64
N VAL A 60 1.79 6.57 3.85
CA VAL A 60 1.04 7.83 3.84
C VAL A 60 -0.40 7.62 3.36
N LEU A 61 -0.60 6.87 2.26
CA LEU A 61 -1.92 6.53 1.72
C LEU A 61 -2.79 5.76 2.73
N VAL A 62 -2.20 4.80 3.44
CA VAL A 62 -2.89 4.00 4.48
C VAL A 62 -3.33 4.88 5.64
N VAL A 63 -2.46 5.78 6.11
CA VAL A 63 -2.80 6.72 7.20
C VAL A 63 -3.93 7.65 6.77
N LEU A 64 -3.89 8.17 5.54
CA LEU A 64 -4.96 9.00 5.00
C LEU A 64 -6.29 8.23 4.88
N PHE A 65 -6.25 6.99 4.37
CA PHE A 65 -7.43 6.14 4.26
C PHE A 65 -8.07 5.87 5.62
N LEU A 66 -7.26 5.52 6.63
CA LEU A 66 -7.76 5.31 8.00
C LEU A 66 -8.33 6.59 8.60
N GLY A 67 -7.67 7.73 8.41
CA GLY A 67 -8.17 9.03 8.87
C GLY A 67 -9.52 9.40 8.25
N LEU A 68 -9.66 9.22 6.93
CA LEU A 68 -10.93 9.42 6.21
C LEU A 68 -12.01 8.44 6.68
N SER A 69 -11.65 7.17 6.92
CA SER A 69 -12.59 6.16 7.42
C SER A 69 -13.13 6.51 8.80
N VAL A 70 -12.27 7.02 9.69
CA VAL A 70 -12.69 7.46 11.02
C VAL A 70 -13.54 8.73 10.93
N ALA A 71 -13.19 9.67 10.06
CA ALA A 71 -13.98 10.87 9.85
C ALA A 71 -15.39 10.57 9.32
N ASN A 72 -15.53 9.57 8.43
CA ASN A 72 -16.83 9.15 7.91
C ASN A 72 -17.76 8.63 9.02
N LEU A 73 -17.22 7.87 9.99
CA LEU A 73 -17.97 7.40 11.17
C LEU A 73 -18.57 8.52 12.04
N PHE A 74 -18.04 9.74 11.98
CA PHE A 74 -18.58 10.89 12.72
C PHE A 74 -19.55 11.75 11.89
N VAL A 75 -19.63 11.50 10.57
CA VAL A 75 -20.50 12.24 9.64
C VAL A 75 -21.79 11.46 9.32
N GLU A 76 -21.73 10.13 9.37
CA GLU A 76 -22.92 9.26 9.48
C GLU A 76 -23.63 9.44 10.82
#